data_AF-A0A3C0GJ80-F1
#
_entry.id   AF-A0A3C0GJ80-F1
#
_cell.length_a   1.000
_cell.length_b   1.000
_cell.length_c   1.000
_cell.angle_alpha   90.00
_cell.angle_beta   90.00
_cell.angle_gamma   90.00
#
_symmetry.space_group_name_H-M   'P 1'
#
loop_
_entity.id
_entity.type
_entity.pdbx_description
1 polymer ?
#
loop_
_entity_poly.entity_id
_entity_poly.type
_entity_poly.pdbx_seq_one_letter_code
_entity_poly.pdbx_strand_id
1 'polypeptide(L)'
;RDQIISKITELDIDIDLSTINIIDPTTSDNFLDYSTTLFELRKHKNVNLAMAKDLMEDVSYYGTMMVYKGHADGMVSGAVHTTQHTIRPALQ
;
A
#
# COMPACT_ATOMS: atom_id res chain seq x y z
N ARG A 1 -6.80 -4.61 10.02
CA ARG A 1 -6.40 -5.96 10.49
C ARG A 1 -7.60 -6.86 10.76
N ASP A 2 -8.54 -6.45 11.60
CA ASP A 2 -9.67 -7.28 12.05
C ASP A 2 -10.55 -7.82 10.91
N GLN A 3 -10.80 -7.00 9.87
CA GLN A 3 -11.55 -7.42 8.68
C GLN A 3 -10.90 -8.61 7.95
N ILE A 4 -9.56 -8.62 7.86
CA ILE A 4 -8.82 -9.71 7.21
C ILE A 4 -8.91 -10.99 8.05
N ILE A 5 -8.73 -10.88 9.37
CA ILE A 5 -8.85 -12.02 10.30
C ILE A 5 -10.26 -12.61 10.24
N SER A 6 -11.29 -11.76 10.30
CA SER A 6 -12.68 -12.19 10.17
C SER A 6 -12.92 -12.96 8.87
N LYS A 7 -12.32 -12.52 7.75
CA LYS A 7 -12.50 -13.18 6.46
C LYS A 7 -11.76 -14.51 6.35
N ILE A 8 -10.57 -14.61 6.95
CA ILE A 8 -9.80 -15.87 7.05
C ILE A 8 -10.63 -16.92 7.79
N THR A 9 -11.23 -16.55 8.93
CA THR A 9 -12.09 -17.44 9.71
C THR A 9 -13.37 -17.82 8.96
N GLU A 10 -14.02 -16.86 8.29
CA GLU A 10 -15.23 -17.13 7.48
C GLU A 10 -14.96 -18.13 6.33
N LEU A 11 -13.76 -18.08 5.75
CA LEU A 11 -13.37 -18.92 4.62
C LEU A 11 -12.67 -20.23 5.03
N ASP A 12 -12.53 -20.50 6.34
CA ASP A 12 -11.86 -21.68 6.89
C ASP A 12 -10.43 -21.89 6.33
N ILE A 13 -9.68 -20.79 6.22
CA ILE A 13 -8.29 -20.82 5.71
C ILE A 13 -7.34 -21.09 6.89
N ASP A 14 -6.70 -22.26 6.88
CA ASP A 14 -5.67 -22.62 7.87
C ASP A 14 -4.36 -21.90 7.57
N ILE A 15 -4.06 -20.84 8.32
CA ILE A 15 -2.88 -20.01 8.14
C ILE A 15 -2.37 -19.45 9.46
N ASP A 16 -1.04 -19.48 9.66
CA ASP A 16 -0.40 -18.93 10.85
C ASP A 16 -0.20 -17.41 10.73
N LEU A 17 -1.09 -16.65 11.38
CA LEU A 17 -1.06 -15.19 11.43
C LEU A 17 0.19 -14.60 12.09
N SER A 18 0.98 -15.38 12.84
CA SER A 18 2.24 -14.91 13.43
C SER A 18 3.34 -14.71 12.38
N THR A 19 3.22 -15.37 11.22
CA THR A 19 4.16 -15.28 10.11
C THR A 19 3.78 -14.21 9.07
N ILE A 20 2.61 -13.57 9.22
CA ILE A 20 2.05 -12.65 8.23
C ILE A 20 1.99 -11.23 8.79
N ASN A 21 2.65 -10.32 8.08
CA ASN A 21 2.59 -8.90 8.38
C ASN A 21 1.35 -8.28 7.73
N ILE A 22 0.31 -8.04 8.54
CA ILE A 22 -0.88 -7.30 8.12
C ILE A 22 -0.70 -5.83 8.50
N ILE A 23 -0.55 -4.99 7.48
CA ILE A 23 -0.34 -3.55 7.62
C ILE A 23 -1.61 -2.82 7.21
N ASP A 24 -2.04 -1.87 8.04
CA ASP A 24 -3.03 -0.87 7.66
C ASP A 24 -2.28 0.41 7.25
N PRO A 25 -2.40 0.88 6.00
CA PRO A 25 -1.70 2.07 5.53
C PRO A 25 -1.90 3.28 6.44
N THR A 26 -3.13 3.53 6.86
CA THR A 26 -3.53 4.78 7.54
C THR A 26 -2.99 4.90 8.96
N THR A 27 -2.66 3.76 9.58
CA THR A 27 -2.14 3.70 10.96
C THR A 27 -0.70 3.21 11.04
N SER A 28 -0.04 3.00 9.89
CA SER A 28 1.35 2.56 9.86
C SER A 28 2.31 3.68 10.21
N ASP A 29 3.35 3.35 10.98
CA ASP A 29 4.46 4.27 11.30
C ASP A 29 5.15 4.83 10.05
N ASN A 30 5.12 4.09 8.94
CA ASN A 30 5.72 4.49 7.67
C ASN A 30 4.86 5.46 6.84
N PHE A 31 3.60 5.69 7.21
CA PHE A 31 2.65 6.46 6.40
C PHE A 31 3.17 7.87 6.06
N LEU A 32 3.73 8.57 7.05
CA LEU A 32 4.22 9.93 6.85
C LEU A 32 5.51 9.96 6.01
N ASP A 33 6.43 9.02 6.23
CA ASP A 33 7.67 8.88 5.44
C ASP A 33 7.34 8.59 3.97
N TYR A 34 6.41 7.66 3.72
CA TYR A 34 5.99 7.29 2.38
C TYR A 34 5.26 8.43 1.67
N SER A 35 4.35 9.10 2.37
CA SER A 35 3.64 10.27 1.84
C SER A 35 4.61 11.41 1.47
N THR A 36 5.60 11.66 2.33
CA THR A 36 6.64 12.67 2.09
C THR A 36 7.51 12.28 0.91
N THR A 37 7.90 11.00 0.83
CA THR A 37 8.66 10.47 -0.32
C THR A 37 7.89 10.66 -1.63
N LEU A 38 6.60 10.32 -1.65
CA LEU A 38 5.76 10.50 -2.84
C LEU A 38 5.64 11.97 -3.23
N PHE A 39 5.45 12.86 -2.27
CA PHE A 39 5.44 14.31 -2.51
C PHE A 39 6.75 14.77 -3.15
N GLU A 40 7.91 14.41 -2.58
CA GLU A 40 9.20 14.82 -3.12
C GLU A 40 9.44 14.30 -4.54
N LEU A 41 9.05 13.06 -4.82
CA LEU A 41 9.15 12.46 -6.16
C LEU A 41 8.24 13.15 -7.18
N ARG A 42 7.09 13.70 -6.75
CA ARG A 42 6.00 14.12 -7.64
C ARG A 42 5.66 15.61 -7.57
N LYS A 43 6.31 16.40 -6.73
CA LYS A 43 6.07 17.85 -6.59
C LYS A 43 6.22 18.61 -7.90
N HIS A 44 7.13 18.17 -8.78
CA HIS A 44 7.31 18.73 -10.12
C HIS A 44 6.13 18.47 -11.07
N LYS A 45 5.23 17.54 -10.73
CA LYS A 45 3.97 17.26 -11.43
C LYS A 45 2.75 17.79 -10.66
N ASN A 46 2.92 18.84 -9.86
CA ASN A 46 1.86 19.50 -9.10
C ASN A 46 1.17 18.62 -8.04
N VAL A 47 1.84 17.56 -7.57
CA VAL A 47 1.38 16.83 -6.39
C VAL A 47 1.81 17.60 -5.14
N ASN A 48 0.85 18.00 -4.31
CA ASN A 48 1.12 18.59 -3.00
C ASN A 48 1.10 17.51 -1.90
N LEU A 49 1.53 17.87 -0.69
CA LEU A 49 1.63 16.92 0.42
C LEU A 49 0.27 16.32 0.84
N ALA A 50 -0.82 17.08 0.76
CA ALA A 50 -2.16 16.56 1.08
C ALA A 50 -2.57 15.47 0.07
N MET A 51 -2.40 15.75 -1.23
CA MET A 51 -2.64 14.77 -2.29
C MET A 51 -1.75 13.53 -2.13
N ALA A 52 -0.50 13.70 -1.71
CA ALA A 52 0.40 12.58 -1.48
C ALA A 52 -0.04 11.70 -0.30
N LYS A 53 -0.58 12.30 0.76
CA LYS A 53 -1.19 11.56 1.88
C LYS A 53 -2.44 10.81 1.43
N ASP A 54 -3.35 11.47 0.72
CA ASP A 54 -4.57 10.84 0.19
C ASP A 54 -4.22 9.63 -0.69
N LEU A 55 -3.21 9.76 -1.56
CA LEU A 55 -2.72 8.64 -2.38
C LEU A 55 -2.11 7.53 -1.53
N MET A 56 -1.47 7.84 -0.40
CA MET A 56 -0.82 6.85 0.45
C MET A 56 -1.81 6.03 1.29
N GLU A 57 -3.08 6.45 1.36
CA GLU A 57 -4.16 5.62 1.92
C GLU A 57 -4.55 4.47 0.99
N ASP A 58 -4.29 4.59 -0.32
CA ASP A 58 -4.56 3.54 -1.30
C ASP A 58 -3.51 2.42 -1.21
N VAL A 59 -3.98 1.18 -1.02
CA VAL A 59 -3.13 -0.01 -0.86
C VAL A 59 -2.18 -0.27 -2.04
N SER A 60 -2.55 0.14 -3.25
CA SER A 60 -1.69 -0.03 -4.44
C SER A 60 -0.54 0.97 -4.45
N TYR A 61 -0.78 2.22 -4.05
CA TYR A 61 0.28 3.20 -3.86
C TYR A 61 1.17 2.87 -2.67
N TYR A 62 0.56 2.46 -1.55
CA TYR A 62 1.28 2.05 -0.35
C TYR A 62 2.20 0.86 -0.62
N GLY A 63 1.66 -0.21 -1.23
CA GLY A 63 2.45 -1.39 -1.60
C GLY A 63 3.56 -1.06 -2.61
N THR A 64 3.29 -0.19 -3.58
CA THR A 64 4.34 0.29 -4.50
C THR A 64 5.45 1.04 -3.76
N MET A 65 5.10 1.89 -2.79
CA MET A 65 6.08 2.63 -2.00
C MET A 65 6.90 1.72 -1.09
N MET A 66 6.31 0.65 -0.54
CA MET A 66 7.06 -0.37 0.18
C MET A 66 8.16 -0.97 -0.69
N VAL A 67 7.84 -1.30 -1.96
CA VAL A 67 8.83 -1.80 -2.92
C VAL A 67 9.89 -0.75 -3.22
N TYR A 68 9.47 0.48 -3.53
CA TYR A 68 10.39 1.59 -3.82
C TYR A 68 11.39 1.86 -2.68
N LYS A 69 10.93 1.78 -1.43
CA LYS A 69 11.76 2.01 -0.22
C LYS A 69 12.57 0.78 0.20
N GLY A 70 12.44 -0.36 -0.48
CA GLY A 70 13.15 -1.60 -0.15
C GLY A 70 12.59 -2.33 1.07
N HIS A 71 11.34 -2.05 1.45
CA HIS A 71 10.63 -2.75 2.52
C HIS A 71 9.88 -4.00 2.03
N ALA A 72 9.82 -4.18 0.70
CA ALA A 72 9.36 -5.39 0.03
C ALA A 72 10.12 -5.54 -1.30
N ASP A 73 10.30 -6.78 -1.77
CA ASP A 73 11.00 -7.06 -3.04
C ASP A 73 10.07 -7.01 -4.27
N GLY A 74 8.76 -7.06 -4.06
CA GLY A 74 7.76 -7.04 -5.11
C GLY A 74 6.34 -6.92 -4.58
N MET A 75 5.40 -6.67 -5.48
CA MET A 75 3.97 -6.54 -5.16
C MET A 75 3.15 -7.33 -6.16
N VAL A 76 2.16 -8.09 -5.65
CA VAL A 76 1.13 -8.73 -6.46
C VAL A 76 -0.21 -8.09 -6.12
N SER A 77 -0.94 -7.60 -7.13
CA SER A 77 -2.25 -6.95 -7.01
C SER A 77 -3.10 -7.24 -8.26
N GLY A 78 -4.29 -6.65 -8.36
CA GLY A 78 -5.15 -6.75 -9.55
C GLY A 78 -6.31 -7.76 -9.46
N ALA A 79 -6.43 -8.53 -8.37
CA ALA A 79 -7.57 -9.42 -8.16
C ALA A 79 -8.90 -8.67 -7.99
N VAL A 80 -8.85 -7.48 -7.37
CA VAL A 80 -10.00 -6.59 -7.13
C VAL A 80 -9.79 -5.18 -7.71
N HIS A 81 -8.64 -4.92 -8.34
CA HIS A 81 -8.27 -3.64 -8.93
C HIS A 81 -8.04 -3.79 -10.44
N THR A 82 -8.28 -2.73 -11.20
CA THR A 82 -7.99 -2.75 -12.64
C THR A 82 -6.48 -2.79 -12.88
N THR A 83 -6.05 -3.36 -14.00
CA THR A 83 -4.63 -3.34 -14.42
C THR A 83 -4.07 -1.91 -14.41
N GLN A 84 -4.86 -0.93 -14.87
CA GLN A 84 -4.47 0.47 -14.85
C GLN A 84 -4.19 0.97 -13.43
N HIS A 85 -5.01 0.61 -12.45
CA HIS A 85 -4.84 1.01 -11.05
C HIS A 85 -3.57 0.40 -10.43
N THR A 86 -3.22 -0.83 -10.81
CA THR A 86 -2.00 -1.50 -10.35
C THR A 86 -0.74 -0.93 -11.00
N ILE A 87 -0.72 -0.69 -12.32
CA ILE A 87 0.49 -0.24 -13.02
C ILE A 87 0.78 1.24 -12.85
N ARG A 88 -0.25 2.07 -12.66
CA ARG A 88 -0.10 3.52 -12.54
C ARG A 88 0.90 3.90 -11.44
N PRO A 89 0.76 3.48 -10.17
CA PRO A 89 1.71 3.84 -9.13
C PRO A 89 3.11 3.30 -9.43
N ALA A 90 3.25 2.10 -10.00
CA ALA A 90 4.54 1.49 -10.33
C ALA A 90 5.33 2.24 -11.41
N LEU A 91 4.65 3.01 -12.27
CA LEU A 91 5.25 3.78 -13.36
C LEU A 91 5.33 5.28 -13.09
N GLN A 92 4.87 5.75 -11.92
CA GLN A 92 4.86 7.17 -11.56
C GLN A 92 6.17 7.61 -10.92
#